data_AF-A0A6N6Q5M7-F1
#
_entry.id   AF-A0A6N6Q5M7-F1
#
_cell.length_a   1.000
_cell.length_b   1.000
_cell.length_c   1.000
_cell.angle_alpha   90.00
_cell.angle_beta   90.00
_cell.angle_gamma   90.00
#
_symmetry.space_group_name_H-M   'P 1'
#
loop_
_entity.id
_entity.type
_entity.pdbx_description
1 polymer ?
#
loop_
_entity_poly.entity_id
_entity_poly.type
_entity_poly.pdbx_seq_one_letter_code
_entity_poly.pdbx_strand_id
1 'polypeptide(L)'
;MELAGLAACPHCRGELTATVFPAYGRGPVIGGTAERTTADDEATCFFHPSKKAAVPCDRCGRFLCALCDLPIAGEHLCPGCVQSAQKKEGLSGVGRPRLRWDIIVWQLVLLPLLACSFVIPVTGLAAAGLAVWGLRAPPSRVVHTRARLWAGLVAGLVVAAGGTVFWIVAATR
;
A
#
# COMPACT_ATOMS: atom_id res chain seq x y z
N MET A 1 22.56 -7.76 -10.48
CA MET A 1 22.55 -9.00 -11.27
C MET A 1 21.33 -8.93 -12.19
N GLU A 2 21.49 -8.22 -13.30
CA GLU A 2 20.45 -8.04 -14.32
C GLU A 2 20.58 -9.17 -15.35
N LEU A 3 19.52 -9.97 -15.51
CA LEU A 3 19.28 -10.67 -16.76
C LEU A 3 18.51 -9.71 -17.68
N ALA A 4 19.10 -8.55 -17.98
CA ALA A 4 18.51 -7.57 -18.88
C ALA A 4 18.84 -7.97 -20.33
N GLY A 5 18.21 -9.03 -20.80
CA GLY A 5 18.18 -9.40 -22.21
C GLY A 5 16.73 -9.42 -22.67
N LEU A 6 16.38 -8.56 -23.62
CA LEU A 6 15.11 -8.66 -24.35
C LEU A 6 15.13 -10.00 -25.10
N ALA A 7 14.40 -11.00 -24.58
CA ALA A 7 14.24 -12.27 -25.27
C ALA A 7 12.93 -12.24 -26.08
N ALA A 8 12.96 -12.68 -27.34
CA ALA A 8 11.73 -12.81 -28.11
C ALA A 8 10.90 -13.98 -27.57
N CYS A 9 9.59 -13.76 -27.39
CA CYS A 9 8.67 -14.83 -27.05
C CYS A 9 8.69 -15.91 -28.16
N PRO A 10 8.93 -17.19 -27.85
CA PRO A 10 9.02 -18.24 -28.86
C PRO A 10 7.70 -18.48 -29.61
N HIS A 11 6.56 -18.05 -29.04
CA HIS A 11 5.25 -18.26 -29.64
C HIS A 11 4.75 -17.08 -30.49
N CYS A 12 4.86 -15.85 -29.99
CA CYS A 12 4.30 -14.67 -30.67
C CYS A 12 5.36 -13.65 -31.14
N ARG A 13 6.65 -13.91 -30.87
CA ARG A 13 7.79 -13.03 -31.17
C ARG A 13 7.72 -11.64 -30.52
N GLY A 14 6.83 -11.42 -29.56
CA GLY A 14 6.81 -10.20 -28.75
C GLY A 14 8.07 -10.10 -27.88
N GLU A 15 8.49 -8.86 -27.60
CA GLU A 15 9.63 -8.60 -26.72
C GLU A 15 9.27 -8.95 -25.26
N LEU A 16 10.08 -9.80 -24.62
CA LEU A 16 9.94 -10.15 -23.22
C LEU A 16 11.04 -9.49 -22.39
N THR A 17 10.63 -8.79 -21.34
CA THR A 17 11.52 -8.27 -20.28
C THR A 17 11.27 -9.08 -19.01
N ALA A 18 12.29 -9.77 -18.52
CA ALA A 18 12.22 -10.52 -17.28
C ALA A 18 12.97 -9.76 -16.16
N THR A 19 12.23 -9.27 -15.18
CA THR A 19 12.81 -8.65 -13.99
C THR A 19 12.82 -9.66 -12.85
N VAL A 20 14.00 -10.00 -12.37
CA VAL A 20 14.17 -10.96 -11.29
C VAL A 20 13.97 -10.25 -9.95
N PHE A 21 13.02 -10.69 -9.14
CA PHE A 21 12.87 -10.16 -7.78
C PHE A 21 14.08 -10.55 -6.91
N PRO A 22 14.51 -9.71 -5.95
CA PRO A 22 15.59 -10.05 -5.01
C PRO A 22 15.39 -11.37 -4.25
N ALA A 23 14.16 -11.88 -4.21
CA ALA A 23 13.81 -13.14 -3.59
C ALA A 23 14.04 -14.37 -4.48
N TYR A 24 14.30 -14.23 -5.79
CA TYR A 24 14.39 -15.36 -6.73
C TYR A 24 15.48 -16.37 -6.37
N GLY A 25 16.63 -15.89 -5.91
CA GLY A 25 17.73 -16.76 -5.47
C GLY A 25 17.58 -17.29 -4.04
N ARG A 26 16.56 -16.87 -3.28
CA ARG A 26 16.30 -17.43 -1.96
C ARG A 26 15.59 -18.76 -2.15
N GLY A 27 16.17 -19.83 -1.62
CA GLY A 27 15.47 -21.10 -1.49
C GLY A 27 14.16 -20.90 -0.70
N PRO A 28 13.14 -21.75 -0.93
CA PRO A 28 11.90 -21.66 -0.18
C PRO A 28 12.20 -21.79 1.32
N VAL A 29 11.74 -20.82 2.10
CA VAL A 29 11.70 -20.96 3.55
C VAL A 29 10.62 -22.00 3.84
N ILE A 30 11.04 -23.20 4.26
CA ILE A 30 10.10 -24.24 4.66
C ILE A 30 9.43 -23.76 5.96
N GLY A 31 8.16 -23.39 5.86
CA GLY A 31 7.34 -23.06 7.02
C GLY A 31 7.08 -24.30 7.89
N GLY A 32 6.68 -24.08 9.14
CA GLY A 32 6.32 -25.19 10.04
C GLY A 32 5.16 -26.01 9.48
N THR A 33 5.27 -27.34 9.56
CA THR A 33 4.17 -28.25 9.21
C THR A 33 3.21 -28.37 10.40
N ALA A 34 1.91 -28.13 10.19
CA ALA A 34 0.91 -28.32 11.23
C ALA A 34 0.65 -29.82 11.48
N GLU A 35 1.15 -30.33 12.60
CA GLU A 35 0.94 -31.69 13.08
C GLU A 35 -0.54 -31.98 13.32
N ARG A 36 -0.97 -33.20 13.02
CA ARG A 36 -2.34 -33.65 13.29
C ARG A 36 -2.45 -34.12 14.73
N THR A 37 -3.62 -33.97 15.33
CA THR A 37 -3.89 -34.62 16.60
C THR A 37 -3.90 -36.14 16.43
N THR A 38 -3.31 -36.83 17.41
CA THR A 38 -3.23 -38.29 17.44
C THR A 38 -3.98 -38.90 18.63
N ALA A 39 -4.29 -38.08 19.63
CA ALA A 39 -5.10 -38.46 20.79
C ALA A 39 -6.16 -37.40 21.10
N ASP A 40 -7.25 -37.82 21.74
CA ASP A 40 -8.40 -36.96 22.07
C ASP A 40 -8.11 -35.97 23.21
N ASP A 41 -7.02 -36.17 23.97
CA ASP A 41 -6.60 -35.31 25.07
C ASP A 41 -5.63 -34.20 24.65
N GLU A 42 -5.25 -34.12 23.37
CA GLU A 42 -4.35 -33.09 22.88
C GLU A 42 -5.06 -31.74 22.70
N ALA A 43 -4.39 -30.67 23.12
CA ALA A 43 -4.85 -29.32 22.83
C ALA A 43 -4.88 -29.09 21.31
N THR A 44 -5.99 -28.58 20.79
CA THR A 44 -6.23 -28.36 19.36
C THR A 44 -6.17 -26.88 18.99
N CYS A 45 -5.84 -26.61 17.72
CA CYS A 45 -5.89 -25.25 17.19
C CYS A 45 -7.33 -24.74 17.13
N PHE A 46 -7.56 -23.52 17.60
CA PHE A 46 -8.87 -22.87 17.59
C PHE A 46 -9.52 -22.81 16.19
N PHE A 47 -8.70 -22.67 15.14
CA PHE A 47 -9.18 -22.60 13.74
C PHE A 47 -9.25 -23.96 13.05
N HIS A 48 -8.49 -24.94 13.54
CA HIS A 48 -8.32 -26.24 12.89
C HIS A 48 -8.37 -27.35 13.95
N PRO A 49 -9.56 -27.91 14.22
CA PRO A 49 -9.74 -28.92 15.28
C PRO A 49 -8.91 -30.19 15.07
N SER A 50 -8.57 -30.53 13.82
CA SER A 50 -7.75 -31.70 13.48
C SER A 50 -6.23 -31.47 13.60
N LYS A 51 -5.82 -30.30 14.10
CA LYS A 51 -4.41 -29.90 14.19
C LYS A 51 -4.03 -29.64 15.64
N LYS A 52 -2.88 -30.18 16.03
CA LYS A 52 -2.30 -29.99 17.36
C LYS A 52 -1.94 -28.53 17.57
N ALA A 53 -2.27 -28.01 18.75
CA ALA A 53 -1.83 -26.70 19.21
C ALA A 53 -0.34 -26.74 19.54
N ALA A 54 0.41 -25.78 19.01
CA ALA A 54 1.83 -25.59 19.27
C ALA A 54 2.09 -24.43 20.24
N VAL A 55 1.38 -23.31 20.08
CA VAL A 55 1.60 -22.08 20.85
C VAL A 55 0.27 -21.33 21.09
N PRO A 56 0.07 -20.69 22.26
CA PRO A 56 -1.03 -19.76 22.45
C PRO A 56 -0.75 -18.41 21.78
N CYS A 57 -1.79 -17.71 21.32
CA CYS A 57 -1.69 -16.35 20.80
C CYS A 57 -1.42 -15.34 21.93
N ASP A 58 -0.38 -14.51 21.80
CA ASP A 58 0.05 -13.54 22.82
C ASP A 58 -1.00 -12.44 23.12
N ARG A 59 -1.96 -12.24 22.21
CA ARG A 59 -2.99 -11.19 22.33
C ARG A 59 -4.33 -11.66 22.83
N CYS A 60 -4.77 -12.85 22.42
CA CYS A 60 -6.12 -13.35 22.73
C CYS A 60 -6.14 -14.72 23.41
N GLY A 61 -4.98 -15.34 23.64
CA GLY A 61 -4.85 -16.63 24.32
C GLY A 61 -5.32 -17.85 23.53
N ARG A 62 -5.85 -17.68 22.31
CA ARG A 62 -6.28 -18.82 21.48
C ARG A 62 -5.11 -19.73 21.12
N PHE A 63 -5.31 -21.04 21.21
CA PHE A 63 -4.34 -22.03 20.78
C PHE A 63 -4.17 -22.07 19.25
N LEU A 64 -2.92 -22.06 18.78
CA LEU A 64 -2.54 -22.01 17.38
C LEU A 64 -1.73 -23.25 17.01
N CYS A 65 -2.02 -23.85 15.85
CA CYS A 65 -1.10 -24.80 15.23
C CYS A 65 0.04 -24.05 14.54
N ALA A 66 1.11 -24.76 14.16
CA ALA A 66 2.28 -24.19 13.47
C ALA A 66 1.95 -23.43 12.16
N LEU A 67 0.78 -23.68 11.55
CA LEU A 67 0.31 -22.95 10.36
C LEU A 67 -0.41 -21.63 10.70
N CYS A 68 -1.08 -21.58 11.85
CA CYS A 68 -1.82 -20.40 12.31
C CYS A 68 -0.97 -19.45 13.14
N ASP A 69 0.23 -19.87 13.54
CA ASP A 69 1.22 -19.06 14.23
C ASP A 69 1.89 -18.08 13.27
N LEU A 70 1.61 -16.79 13.43
CA LEU A 70 2.25 -15.71 12.67
C LEU A 70 3.23 -14.97 13.58
N PRO A 71 4.55 -15.27 13.50
CA PRO A 71 5.56 -14.55 14.26
C PRO A 71 5.77 -13.16 13.66
N ILE A 72 5.28 -12.11 14.33
CA ILE A 72 5.41 -10.71 13.90
C ILE A 72 5.95 -9.90 15.07
N ALA A 73 7.03 -9.14 14.84
CA ALA A 73 7.69 -8.33 15.87
C ALA A 73 8.12 -9.09 17.14
N GLY A 74 8.31 -10.41 17.06
CA GLY A 74 8.62 -11.25 18.21
C GLY A 74 7.39 -11.75 18.98
N GLU A 75 6.17 -11.44 18.54
CA GLU A 75 4.91 -11.97 19.10
C GLU A 75 4.35 -13.10 18.22
N HIS A 76 3.77 -14.13 18.85
CA HIS A 76 3.01 -15.21 18.23
C HIS A 76 1.53 -14.80 18.09
N LEU A 77 1.12 -14.43 16.87
CA LEU A 77 -0.19 -13.85 16.63
C LEU A 77 -1.09 -14.76 15.79
N CYS A 78 -2.37 -14.76 16.12
CA CYS A 78 -3.38 -15.43 15.32
C CYS A 78 -3.85 -14.55 14.15
N PRO A 79 -4.40 -15.13 13.06
CA PRO A 79 -4.86 -14.36 11.90
C PRO A 79 -5.87 -13.25 12.26
N GLY A 80 -6.75 -13.48 13.23
CA GLY A 80 -7.72 -12.48 13.70
C GLY A 80 -7.08 -11.30 14.44
N CYS A 81 -6.05 -11.56 15.25
CA CYS A 81 -5.28 -10.51 15.92
C CYS A 81 -4.48 -9.69 14.92
N VAL A 82 -3.87 -10.34 13.92
CA VAL A 82 -3.15 -9.62 12.85
C VAL A 82 -4.11 -8.74 12.04
N GLN A 83 -5.28 -9.26 11.65
CA GLN A 83 -6.27 -8.49 10.89
C GLN A 83 -6.83 -7.30 11.67
N SER A 84 -7.08 -7.47 12.98
CA SER A 84 -7.56 -6.37 13.82
C SER A 84 -6.48 -5.31 14.06
N ALA A 85 -5.22 -5.71 14.21
CA ALA A 85 -4.10 -4.80 14.36
C ALA A 85 -3.74 -4.03 13.08
N GLN A 86 -3.99 -4.61 11.89
CA GLN A 86 -3.91 -3.88 10.62
C GLN A 86 -4.89 -2.70 10.56
N LYS A 87 -6.11 -2.89 11.08
CA LYS A 87 -7.14 -1.84 11.09
C LYS A 87 -6.89 -0.76 12.14
N LYS A 88 -6.23 -1.11 13.25
CA LYS A 88 -6.07 -0.24 14.43
C LYS A 88 -4.67 0.40 14.57
N GLU A 89 -3.85 0.38 13.52
CA GLU A 89 -2.48 0.93 13.51
C GLU A 89 -1.56 0.36 14.61
N GLY A 90 -1.34 -0.97 14.66
CA GLY A 90 -0.76 -1.56 15.88
C GLY A 90 0.34 -2.61 15.78
N LEU A 91 0.96 -2.88 14.63
CA LEU A 91 2.05 -3.88 14.56
C LEU A 91 3.28 -3.32 13.85
N SER A 92 4.42 -3.31 14.55
CA SER A 92 5.75 -3.10 13.98
C SER A 92 6.04 -4.22 12.98
N GLY A 93 5.96 -3.94 11.68
CA GLY A 93 6.25 -4.92 10.61
C GLY A 93 5.10 -5.19 9.66
N VAL A 94 3.85 -4.91 10.06
CA VAL A 94 2.73 -4.90 9.11
C VAL A 94 2.64 -3.50 8.51
N GLY A 95 3.18 -3.36 7.30
CA GLY A 95 3.40 -2.04 6.74
C GLY A 95 2.10 -1.27 6.52
N ARG A 96 2.00 -0.07 7.10
CA ARG A 96 0.86 0.84 6.97
C ARG A 96 0.51 1.13 5.49
N PRO A 97 -0.78 1.27 5.15
CA PRO A 97 -1.15 1.85 3.86
C PRO A 97 -0.56 3.26 3.81
N ARG A 98 0.21 3.56 2.77
CA ARG A 98 0.77 4.90 2.55
C ARG A 98 -0.04 5.56 1.44
N LEU A 99 -0.59 6.74 1.72
CA LEU A 99 -1.32 7.51 0.72
C LEU A 99 -0.38 7.94 -0.41
N ARG A 100 -0.91 7.89 -1.63
CA ARG A 100 -0.25 8.37 -2.84
C ARG A 100 -0.65 9.82 -3.09
N TRP A 101 0.06 10.73 -2.43
CA TRP A 101 -0.17 12.18 -2.55
C TRP A 101 -0.08 12.66 -4.01
N ASP A 102 0.77 12.03 -4.83
CA ASP A 102 0.88 12.34 -6.26
C ASP A 102 -0.46 12.16 -6.99
N ILE A 103 -1.15 11.04 -6.77
CA ILE A 103 -2.44 10.77 -7.41
C ILE A 103 -3.49 11.77 -6.94
N ILE A 104 -3.56 12.03 -5.63
CA ILE A 104 -4.57 12.93 -5.04
C ILE A 104 -4.40 14.36 -5.59
N VAL A 105 -3.16 14.85 -5.65
CA VAL A 105 -2.85 16.20 -6.20
C VAL A 105 -3.28 16.29 -7.66
N TRP A 106 -2.92 15.31 -8.49
CA TRP A 106 -3.30 15.32 -9.91
C TRP A 106 -4.81 15.18 -10.13
N GLN A 107 -5.49 14.39 -9.30
CA GLN A 107 -6.95 14.30 -9.33
C GLN A 107 -7.60 15.65 -8.98
N LEU A 108 -7.09 16.36 -7.95
CA LEU A 108 -7.59 17.69 -7.62
C LEU A 108 -7.31 18.75 -8.69
N VAL A 109 -6.19 18.65 -9.40
CA VAL A 109 -5.86 19.55 -10.53
C VAL A 109 -6.79 19.32 -11.71
N LEU A 110 -7.17 18.07 -11.98
CA LEU A 110 -8.03 17.72 -13.12
C LEU A 110 -9.53 17.83 -12.81
N LEU A 111 -9.94 17.65 -11.56
CA LEU A 111 -11.34 17.77 -11.11
C LEU A 111 -12.06 19.07 -11.56
N PRO A 112 -11.45 20.27 -11.45
CA PRO A 112 -12.08 21.50 -11.91
C PRO A 112 -12.31 21.59 -13.42
N LEU A 113 -11.65 20.76 -14.23
CA LEU A 113 -11.93 20.69 -15.68
C LEU A 113 -13.27 20.00 -15.97
N LEU A 114 -13.74 19.14 -15.06
CA LEU A 114 -15.02 18.43 -15.17
C LEU A 114 -16.16 19.13 -14.42
N ALA A 115 -15.84 19.97 -13.42
CA ALA A 115 -16.81 20.65 -12.59
C ALA A 115 -17.06 22.11 -13.04
N CYS A 116 -18.19 22.70 -12.64
CA CYS A 116 -18.52 24.09 -12.93
C CYS A 116 -17.43 25.08 -12.46
N SER A 117 -17.21 26.19 -13.20
CA SER A 117 -16.12 27.15 -12.99
C SER A 117 -15.96 27.73 -11.57
N PHE A 118 -16.97 27.62 -10.70
CA PHE A 118 -16.91 28.16 -9.34
C PHE A 118 -15.90 27.45 -8.43
N VAL A 119 -15.59 26.17 -8.66
CA VAL A 119 -14.69 25.39 -7.79
C VAL A 119 -13.21 25.45 -8.18
N ILE A 120 -12.88 26.08 -9.32
CA ILE A 120 -11.52 26.14 -9.87
C ILE A 120 -10.50 26.75 -8.89
N PRO A 121 -10.70 27.93 -8.28
CA PRO A 121 -9.68 28.51 -7.40
C PRO A 121 -9.50 27.69 -6.11
N VAL A 122 -10.58 27.13 -5.56
CA VAL A 122 -10.56 26.35 -4.33
C VAL A 122 -9.80 25.04 -4.50
N THR A 123 -10.08 24.31 -5.58
CA THR A 123 -9.42 23.03 -5.90
C THR A 123 -7.94 23.21 -6.22
N GLY A 124 -7.56 24.29 -6.92
CA GLY A 124 -6.16 24.63 -7.19
C GLY A 124 -5.35 24.93 -5.93
N LEU A 125 -5.90 25.73 -5.00
CA LEU A 125 -5.25 26.02 -3.71
C LEU A 125 -5.13 24.76 -2.84
N ALA A 126 -6.17 23.93 -2.80
CA ALA A 126 -6.14 22.66 -2.07
C ALA A 126 -5.10 21.69 -2.66
N ALA A 127 -4.97 21.62 -3.99
CA ALA A 127 -3.94 20.81 -4.64
C ALA A 127 -2.52 21.28 -4.27
N ALA A 128 -2.28 22.59 -4.30
CA ALA A 128 -0.99 23.18 -3.92
C ALA A 128 -0.64 22.90 -2.45
N GLY A 129 -1.60 23.09 -1.53
CA GLY A 129 -1.41 22.78 -0.11
C GLY A 129 -1.11 21.31 0.16
N LEU A 130 -1.85 20.40 -0.49
CA LEU A 130 -1.62 18.96 -0.40
C LEU A 130 -0.28 18.54 -1.01
N ALA A 131 0.18 19.21 -2.08
CA ALA A 131 1.50 18.95 -2.66
C ALA A 131 2.62 19.32 -1.67
N VAL A 132 2.53 20.49 -1.01
CA VAL A 132 3.51 20.91 0.01
C VAL A 132 3.52 19.93 1.20
N TRP A 133 2.35 19.47 1.64
CA TRP A 133 2.28 18.47 2.71
C TRP A 133 2.84 17.11 2.25
N GLY A 134 2.52 16.69 1.03
CA GLY A 134 3.01 15.44 0.43
C GLY A 134 4.54 15.42 0.27
N LEU A 135 5.19 16.57 0.09
CA LEU A 135 6.66 16.69 0.08
C LEU A 135 7.29 16.43 1.45
N ARG A 136 6.55 16.64 2.55
CA ARG A 136 6.99 16.36 3.93
C ARG A 136 6.62 14.95 4.40
N ALA A 137 5.74 14.26 3.69
CA ALA A 137 5.29 12.91 4.04
C ALA A 137 6.34 11.84 3.69
N PRO A 138 6.41 10.72 4.46
CA PRO A 138 7.33 9.64 4.15
C PRO A 138 7.06 9.06 2.76
N PRO A 139 8.11 8.77 1.97
CA PRO A 139 7.95 8.34 0.59
C PRO A 139 7.10 7.06 0.49
N SER A 140 6.22 7.01 -0.52
CA SER A 140 5.44 5.80 -0.79
C SER A 140 6.36 4.64 -1.21
N ARG A 141 5.91 3.39 -1.03
CA ARG A 141 6.69 2.18 -1.35
C ARG A 141 6.88 1.94 -2.86
N VAL A 142 6.14 2.67 -3.69
CA VAL A 142 6.28 2.65 -5.15
C VAL A 142 7.27 3.73 -5.53
N VAL A 143 8.18 3.44 -6.47
CA VAL A 143 9.15 4.41 -6.99
C VAL A 143 8.40 5.64 -7.48
N HIS A 144 8.57 6.77 -6.79
CA HIS A 144 8.04 8.05 -7.21
C HIS A 144 9.16 9.07 -7.27
N THR A 145 9.13 9.90 -8.29
CA THR A 145 10.02 11.04 -8.40
C THR A 145 9.35 12.23 -7.69
N ARG A 146 10.09 12.91 -6.82
CA ARG A 146 9.64 14.18 -6.21
C ARG A 146 9.25 15.22 -7.26
N ALA A 147 9.76 15.07 -8.48
CA ALA A 147 9.40 15.85 -9.66
C ALA A 147 7.88 15.86 -9.94
N ARG A 148 7.16 14.73 -9.76
CA ARG A 148 5.70 14.69 -9.98
C ARG A 148 4.92 15.53 -8.98
N LEU A 149 5.39 15.63 -7.73
CA LEU A 149 4.79 16.49 -6.71
C LEU A 149 5.08 17.96 -6.96
N TRP A 150 6.31 18.29 -7.37
CA TRP A 150 6.66 19.66 -7.79
C TRP A 150 5.84 20.11 -9.01
N ALA A 151 5.69 19.24 -10.02
CA ALA A 151 4.84 19.52 -11.17
C ALA A 151 3.38 19.73 -10.76
N GLY A 152 2.85 18.92 -9.84
CA GLY A 152 1.51 19.09 -9.29
C GLY A 152 1.34 20.41 -8.51
N LEU A 153 2.35 20.84 -7.75
CA LEU A 153 2.34 22.12 -7.05
C LEU A 153 2.25 23.30 -8.03
N VAL A 154 3.09 23.30 -9.07
CA VAL A 154 3.08 24.35 -10.10
C VAL A 154 1.73 24.36 -10.83
N ALA A 155 1.23 23.18 -11.23
CA ALA A 155 -0.07 23.07 -11.89
C ALA A 155 -1.22 23.58 -11.01
N GLY A 156 -1.24 23.24 -9.72
CA GLY A 156 -2.23 23.72 -8.76
C GLY A 156 -2.24 25.26 -8.62
N LEU A 157 -1.06 25.88 -8.56
CA LEU A 157 -0.93 27.34 -8.54
C LEU A 157 -1.42 28.00 -9.83
N VAL A 158 -1.10 27.42 -10.98
CA VAL A 158 -1.58 27.91 -12.29
C VAL A 158 -3.11 27.82 -12.37
N VAL A 159 -3.69 26.70 -11.94
CA VAL A 159 -5.16 26.52 -11.91
C VAL A 159 -5.81 27.52 -10.95
N ALA A 160 -5.22 27.73 -9.77
CA ALA A 160 -5.73 28.71 -8.81
C ALA A 160 -5.71 30.13 -9.39
N ALA A 161 -4.56 30.56 -9.94
CA ALA A 161 -4.41 31.88 -10.54
C ALA A 161 -5.35 32.07 -11.74
N GLY A 162 -5.37 31.11 -12.68
CA GLY A 162 -6.26 31.14 -13.84
C GLY A 162 -7.74 31.19 -13.46
N GLY A 163 -8.15 30.41 -12.46
CA GLY A 163 -9.50 30.44 -11.91
C GLY A 163 -9.87 31.80 -11.31
N THR A 164 -8.97 32.41 -10.52
CA THR A 164 -9.21 33.74 -9.95
C THR A 164 -9.33 34.82 -11.01
N VAL A 165 -8.47 34.81 -12.03
CA VAL A 165 -8.52 35.78 -13.15
C VAL A 165 -9.81 35.62 -13.95
N PHE A 166 -10.22 34.39 -14.25
CA PHE A 166 -11.48 34.12 -14.95
C PHE A 166 -12.69 34.69 -14.19
N TRP A 167 -12.75 34.50 -12.87
CA TRP A 167 -13.82 35.05 -12.04
C TRP A 167 -13.82 36.57 -11.97
N ILE A 168 -12.65 37.20 -11.85
CA ILE A 168 -12.53 38.67 -11.86
C ILE A 168 -13.06 39.22 -13.18
N VAL A 169 -12.62 38.66 -14.32
CA VAL A 169 -13.06 39.10 -15.65
C VAL A 169 -14.56 38.87 -15.85
N ALA A 170 -15.08 37.71 -15.43
CA ALA A 170 -16.51 37.38 -15.54
C ALA A 170 -17.38 38.28 -14.65
N ALA A 171 -16.89 38.74 -13.50
CA ALA A 171 -17.61 39.66 -12.61
C ALA A 171 -17.58 41.12 -13.10
N THR A 172 -16.61 41.49 -13.93
CA THR A 172 -16.48 42.84 -14.50
C THR A 172 -17.18 43.03 -15.85
N ARG A 173 -17.75 41.97 -16.42
CA ARG A 173 -18.56 41.99 -17.65
C ARG A 173 -20.04 41.88 -17.32
#